data_AF-A0AAE3ZZS8-F1
#
_entry.id   AF-A0AAE3ZZS8-F1
#
_cell.length_a   1.000
_cell.length_b   1.000
_cell.length_c   1.000
_cell.angle_alpha   90.00
_cell.angle_beta   90.00
_cell.angle_gamma   90.00
#
_symmetry.space_group_name_H-M   'P 1'
#
loop_
_entity.id
_entity.type
_entity.pdbx_description
1 polymer ?
#
loop_
_entity_poly.entity_id
_entity_poly.type
_entity_poly.pdbx_seq_one_letter_code
_entity_poly.pdbx_strand_id
1 'polypeptide(L)'
;MSRYETLGHASERYDVGLQLIFQRPDFRPYIFERKSIDLTGDDLARVLIIADLMAGAADYAVRVGSRFPDDTGSDWIGVAQAMTMQPVFRKLTLERPYEFPDLIKFFQTEVDDQTPPPTS
;
A
#
# COMPACT_ATOMS: atom_id res chain seq x y z
N MET A 1 7.27 19.78 -13.19
CA MET A 1 6.25 19.25 -12.27
C MET A 1 6.81 19.41 -10.86
N SER A 2 6.13 20.18 -10.03
CA SER A 2 6.49 20.48 -8.64
C SER A 2 6.13 19.30 -7.71
N ARG A 3 6.87 19.10 -6.60
CA ARG A 3 6.54 18.09 -5.57
C ARG A 3 5.06 18.11 -5.19
N TYR A 4 4.48 19.31 -5.03
CA TYR A 4 3.08 19.49 -4.66
C TYR A 4 2.11 18.96 -5.72
N GLU A 5 2.36 19.21 -7.00
CA GLU A 5 1.56 18.66 -8.10
C GLU A 5 1.64 17.13 -8.10
N THR A 6 2.83 16.60 -7.86
CA THR A 6 3.09 15.18 -7.84
C THR A 6 2.42 14.46 -6.67
N LEU A 7 2.46 15.03 -5.46
CA LEU A 7 1.74 14.50 -4.30
C LEU A 7 0.22 14.67 -4.43
N GLY A 8 -0.22 15.71 -5.16
CA GLY A 8 -1.62 15.88 -5.56
C GLY A 8 -2.11 14.67 -6.35
N HIS A 9 -1.38 14.25 -7.40
CA HIS A 9 -1.73 13.07 -8.20
C HIS A 9 -1.74 11.76 -7.40
N ALA A 10 -0.81 11.60 -6.46
CA ALA A 10 -0.84 10.44 -5.56
C ALA A 10 -2.12 10.44 -4.71
N SER A 11 -2.48 11.59 -4.16
CA SER A 11 -3.70 11.77 -3.35
C SER A 11 -4.96 11.49 -4.19
N GLU A 12 -5.04 12.00 -5.41
CA GLU A 12 -6.15 11.74 -6.34
C GLU A 12 -6.33 10.24 -6.60
N ARG A 13 -5.24 9.51 -6.86
CA ARG A 13 -5.30 8.05 -7.09
C ARG A 13 -5.76 7.30 -5.83
N TYR A 14 -5.31 7.74 -4.66
CA TYR A 14 -5.74 7.18 -3.38
C TYR A 14 -7.23 7.43 -3.12
N ASP A 15 -7.71 8.65 -3.39
CA ASP A 15 -9.11 9.05 -3.26
C ASP A 15 -10.05 8.26 -4.18
N VAL A 16 -9.61 7.94 -5.40
CA VAL A 16 -10.36 7.02 -6.28
C VAL A 16 -10.52 5.64 -5.62
N GLY A 17 -9.46 5.11 -5.00
CA GLY A 17 -9.54 3.88 -4.22
C GLY A 17 -10.56 3.97 -3.08
N LEU A 18 -10.55 5.07 -2.32
CA LEU A 18 -11.54 5.32 -1.26
C LEU A 18 -12.97 5.40 -1.79
N GLN A 19 -13.19 6.09 -2.90
CA GLN A 19 -14.51 6.19 -3.53
C GLN A 19 -15.07 4.82 -3.93
N LEU A 20 -14.22 3.95 -4.49
CA LEU A 20 -14.62 2.58 -4.84
C LEU A 20 -15.00 1.76 -3.60
N ILE A 21 -14.31 1.96 -2.47
CA ILE A 21 -14.66 1.32 -1.19
C ILE A 21 -15.99 1.86 -0.66
N PHE A 22 -16.28 3.15 -0.81
CA PHE A 22 -17.58 3.70 -0.40
C PHE A 22 -18.74 3.16 -1.24
N GLN A 23 -18.50 2.81 -2.50
CA GLN A 23 -19.49 2.13 -3.35
C GLN A 23 -19.65 0.64 -3.02
N ARG A 24 -18.62 0.02 -2.44
CA ARG A 24 -18.57 -1.40 -2.03
C ARG A 24 -18.05 -1.53 -0.60
N PRO A 25 -18.85 -1.13 0.41
CA PRO A 25 -18.41 -1.14 1.80
C PRO A 25 -18.09 -2.55 2.31
N ASP A 26 -18.59 -3.59 1.64
CA ASP A 26 -18.24 -5.00 1.85
C ASP A 26 -16.76 -5.31 1.60
N PHE A 27 -16.04 -4.46 0.86
CA PHE A 27 -14.59 -4.60 0.62
C PHE A 27 -13.72 -3.95 1.70
N ARG A 28 -14.30 -3.08 2.52
CA ARG A 28 -13.60 -2.37 3.60
C ARG A 28 -12.80 -3.32 4.51
N PRO A 29 -13.33 -4.48 4.94
CA PRO A 29 -12.59 -5.35 5.86
C PRO A 29 -11.27 -5.89 5.29
N TYR A 30 -11.19 -6.07 3.98
CA TYR A 30 -9.99 -6.56 3.30
C TYR A 30 -8.92 -5.48 3.11
N ILE A 31 -9.36 -4.22 2.94
CA ILE A 31 -8.48 -3.08 2.70
C ILE A 31 -7.98 -2.46 4.01
N PHE A 32 -8.82 -2.40 5.06
CA PHE A 32 -8.50 -1.66 6.28
C PHE A 32 -8.47 -2.50 7.56
N GLU A 33 -9.19 -3.62 7.61
CA GLU A 33 -9.47 -4.35 8.86
C GLU A 33 -8.77 -5.71 8.93
N ARG A 34 -7.72 -5.92 8.11
CA ARG A 34 -6.85 -7.10 8.11
C ARG A 34 -7.57 -8.42 7.85
N LYS A 35 -8.75 -8.39 7.22
CA LYS A 35 -9.48 -9.61 6.87
C LYS A 35 -8.66 -10.44 5.89
N SER A 36 -8.59 -11.75 6.12
CA SER A 36 -7.98 -12.71 5.20
C SER A 36 -8.68 -12.71 3.85
N ILE A 37 -7.92 -12.93 2.77
CA ILE A 37 -8.48 -12.97 1.42
C ILE A 37 -9.24 -14.29 1.22
N ASP A 38 -10.55 -14.26 1.45
CA ASP A 38 -11.50 -15.35 1.21
C ASP A 38 -12.38 -15.12 -0.03
N LEU A 39 -12.12 -14.04 -0.78
CA LEU A 39 -12.83 -13.68 -2.01
C LEU A 39 -12.37 -14.50 -3.21
N THR A 40 -13.26 -14.67 -4.18
CA THR A 40 -12.97 -15.32 -5.46
C THR A 40 -13.63 -14.56 -6.62
N GLY A 41 -13.23 -14.90 -7.85
CA GLY A 41 -13.83 -14.33 -9.07
C GLY A 41 -13.78 -12.80 -9.13
N ASP A 42 -14.89 -12.18 -9.53
CA ASP A 42 -14.99 -10.74 -9.76
C ASP A 42 -14.75 -9.91 -8.49
N ASP A 43 -15.18 -10.38 -7.33
CA ASP A 43 -15.00 -9.62 -6.09
C ASP A 43 -13.54 -9.59 -5.65
N LEU A 44 -12.81 -10.70 -5.83
CA LEU A 44 -11.35 -10.70 -5.67
C LEU A 44 -10.69 -9.72 -6.64
N ALA A 45 -11.09 -9.73 -7.92
CA ALA A 45 -10.53 -8.83 -8.92
C ALA A 45 -10.77 -7.35 -8.55
N ARG A 46 -11.97 -6.99 -8.11
CA ARG A 46 -12.30 -5.62 -7.68
C ARG A 46 -11.50 -5.18 -6.46
N VAL A 47 -11.37 -6.04 -5.45
CA VAL A 47 -10.57 -5.74 -4.26
C VAL A 47 -9.10 -5.57 -4.61
N LEU A 48 -8.56 -6.37 -5.51
CA LEU A 48 -7.18 -6.21 -5.99
C LEU A 48 -6.99 -4.93 -6.79
N ILE A 49 -7.97 -4.49 -7.60
CA ILE A 49 -7.91 -3.19 -8.31
C ILE A 49 -7.87 -2.03 -7.32
N ILE A 50 -8.73 -2.06 -6.29
CA ILE A 50 -8.72 -1.03 -5.24
C ILE A 50 -7.36 -1.02 -4.52
N ALA A 51 -6.86 -2.20 -4.15
CA ALA A 51 -5.56 -2.33 -3.51
C ALA A 51 -4.42 -1.80 -4.41
N ASP A 52 -4.46 -2.06 -5.71
CA ASP A 52 -3.48 -1.54 -6.68
C ASP A 52 -3.48 -0.02 -6.76
N LEU A 53 -4.66 0.60 -6.82
CA LEU A 53 -4.77 2.05 -6.86
C LEU A 53 -4.14 2.69 -5.63
N MET A 54 -4.48 2.17 -4.44
CA MET A 54 -3.99 2.70 -3.18
C MET A 54 -2.49 2.41 -2.96
N ALA A 55 -2.03 1.19 -3.27
CA ALA A 55 -0.63 0.81 -3.17
C ALA A 55 0.24 1.64 -4.12
N GLY A 56 -0.21 1.85 -5.36
CA GLY A 56 0.50 2.68 -6.34
C GLY A 56 0.57 4.15 -5.92
N ALA A 57 -0.47 4.68 -5.28
CA ALA A 57 -0.45 6.01 -4.70
C ALA A 57 0.59 6.12 -3.57
N ALA A 58 0.59 5.17 -2.63
CA ALA A 58 1.53 5.16 -1.51
C ALA A 58 2.99 4.99 -1.98
N ASP A 59 3.25 4.04 -2.89
CA ASP A 59 4.59 3.83 -3.47
C ASP A 59 5.13 5.12 -4.10
N TYR A 60 4.31 5.77 -4.92
CA TYR A 60 4.70 7.00 -5.60
C TYR A 60 4.92 8.16 -4.63
N ALA A 61 4.04 8.32 -3.63
CA ALA A 61 4.18 9.36 -2.61
C ALA A 61 5.43 9.17 -1.75
N VAL A 62 5.76 7.93 -1.38
CA VAL A 62 7.01 7.60 -0.67
C VAL A 62 8.24 7.93 -1.53
N ARG A 63 8.22 7.55 -2.82
CA ARG A 63 9.30 7.83 -3.77
C ARG A 63 9.56 9.33 -3.92
N VAL A 64 8.51 10.13 -4.01
CA VAL A 64 8.62 11.58 -4.14
C VAL A 64 9.03 12.21 -2.82
N GLY A 65 8.45 11.74 -1.71
CA GLY A 65 8.77 12.12 -0.34
C GLY A 65 10.26 12.02 -0.04
N SER A 66 10.86 10.87 -0.34
CA SER A 66 12.29 10.60 -0.14
C SER A 66 13.23 11.45 -1.01
N ARG A 67 12.78 11.88 -2.20
CA ARG A 67 13.59 12.70 -3.11
C ARG A 67 13.60 14.19 -2.77
N PHE A 68 12.61 14.66 -2.02
CA PHE A 68 12.45 16.07 -1.68
C PHE A 68 12.10 16.28 -0.20
N PRO A 69 12.91 15.77 0.75
CA PRO A 69 12.55 15.77 2.17
C PRO A 69 12.30 17.18 2.71
N ASP A 70 11.17 17.35 3.37
CA ASP A 70 10.67 18.53 4.06
C ASP A 70 10.38 18.16 5.53
N ASP A 71 10.54 19.12 6.45
CA ASP A 71 10.42 18.90 7.91
C ASP A 71 9.02 18.44 8.35
N THR A 72 8.00 18.63 7.51
CA THR A 72 6.69 18.02 7.66
C THR A 72 6.75 16.57 7.15
N GLY A 73 7.10 15.66 8.07
CA GLY A 73 7.16 14.23 7.83
C GLY A 73 5.98 13.72 7.00
N SER A 74 6.29 13.12 5.86
CA SER A 74 5.29 12.64 4.90
C SER A 74 4.46 11.50 5.53
N ASP A 75 3.21 11.80 5.92
CA ASP A 75 2.23 10.84 6.47
C ASP A 75 2.09 9.57 5.60
N TRP A 76 2.49 9.63 4.33
CA TRP A 76 2.53 8.52 3.40
C TRP A 76 3.44 7.36 3.82
N ILE A 77 4.49 7.60 4.60
CA ILE A 77 5.28 6.50 5.19
C ILE A 77 4.42 5.71 6.18
N GLY A 78 3.64 6.40 7.01
CA GLY A 78 2.70 5.77 7.94
C GLY A 78 1.62 4.98 7.19
N VAL A 79 1.11 5.51 6.07
CA VAL A 79 0.18 4.80 5.19
C VAL A 79 0.83 3.53 4.61
N ALA A 80 2.05 3.62 4.09
CA ALA A 80 2.79 2.48 3.55
C ALA A 80 3.05 1.40 4.61
N GLN A 81 3.40 1.80 5.83
CA GLN A 81 3.53 0.88 6.97
C GLN A 81 2.19 0.24 7.35
N ALA A 82 1.10 0.99 7.39
CA ALA A 82 -0.22 0.44 7.70
C ALA A 82 -0.69 -0.59 6.66
N MET A 83 -0.27 -0.44 5.40
CA MET A 83 -0.55 -1.39 4.33
C MET A 83 0.13 -2.75 4.55
N THR A 84 1.28 -2.83 5.23
CA THR A 84 2.00 -4.11 5.46
C THR A 84 1.17 -5.09 6.28
N MET A 85 0.32 -4.55 7.14
CA MET A 85 -0.56 -5.30 8.02
C MET A 85 -1.77 -5.92 7.30
N GLN A 86 -2.04 -5.53 6.05
CA GLN A 86 -3.21 -6.00 5.32
C GLN A 86 -2.82 -7.12 4.34
N PRO A 87 -3.50 -8.29 4.40
CA PRO A 87 -3.17 -9.43 3.53
C PRO A 87 -3.23 -9.11 2.02
N VAL A 88 -4.18 -8.26 1.60
CA VAL A 88 -4.37 -7.92 0.19
C VAL A 88 -3.19 -7.14 -0.40
N PHE A 89 -2.66 -6.15 0.33
CA PHE A 89 -1.50 -5.38 -0.10
C PHE A 89 -0.25 -6.26 -0.09
N ARG A 90 -0.09 -7.12 0.91
CA ARG A 90 1.01 -8.10 0.93
C ARG A 90 1.00 -8.99 -0.30
N LYS A 91 -0.15 -9.59 -0.60
CA LYS A 91 -0.29 -10.44 -1.78
C LYS A 91 0.10 -9.68 -3.05
N LEU A 92 -0.50 -8.51 -3.25
CA LEU A 92 -0.28 -7.70 -4.44
C LEU A 92 1.19 -7.30 -4.61
N THR A 93 1.80 -6.72 -3.56
CA THR A 93 3.16 -6.19 -3.61
C THR A 93 4.21 -7.31 -3.75
N LEU A 94 3.99 -8.47 -3.15
CA LEU A 94 4.90 -9.62 -3.31
C LEU A 94 4.76 -10.31 -4.68
N GLU A 95 3.55 -10.35 -5.26
CA GLU A 95 3.34 -10.91 -6.60
C GLU A 95 3.90 -9.98 -7.70
N ARG A 96 3.93 -8.66 -7.46
CA ARG A 96 4.36 -7.66 -8.45
C ARG A 96 5.36 -6.65 -7.86
N PRO A 97 6.54 -7.11 -7.40
CA PRO A 97 7.49 -6.27 -6.68
C PRO A 97 7.99 -5.08 -7.50
N TYR A 98 8.09 -5.25 -8.83
CA TYR A 98 8.58 -4.22 -9.75
C TYR A 98 7.60 -3.06 -9.96
N GLU A 99 6.30 -3.28 -9.71
CA GLU A 99 5.27 -2.25 -9.80
C GLU A 99 5.27 -1.33 -8.57
N PHE A 100 5.81 -1.81 -7.44
CA PHE A 100 5.84 -1.10 -6.16
C PHE A 100 7.25 -1.12 -5.51
N PRO A 101 8.29 -0.58 -6.18
CA PRO A 101 9.68 -0.72 -5.77
C PRO A 101 10.04 0.00 -4.46
N ASP A 102 9.25 0.99 -4.04
CA ASP A 102 9.45 1.71 -2.78
C ASP A 102 8.57 1.16 -1.66
N LEU A 103 7.35 0.74 -1.98
CA LEU A 103 6.43 0.13 -1.02
C LEU A 103 6.90 -1.26 -0.57
N ILE A 104 7.48 -2.08 -1.48
CA ILE A 104 7.95 -3.42 -1.12
C ILE A 104 8.99 -3.44 0.01
N LYS A 105 9.76 -2.35 0.14
CA LYS A 105 10.78 -2.21 1.18
C LYS A 105 10.19 -2.35 2.59
N PHE A 106 8.94 -1.93 2.79
CA PHE A 106 8.22 -2.04 4.06
C PHE A 106 7.76 -3.48 4.36
N PHE A 107 7.55 -4.30 3.32
CA PHE A 107 7.14 -5.71 3.48
C PHE A 107 8.33 -6.63 3.75
N GLN A 108 9.54 -6.21 3.39
CA GLN A 108 10.77 -6.97 3.62
C GLN A 108 11.28 -6.83 5.06
N THR A 109 11.03 -5.68 5.71
CA THR A 109 11.46 -5.43 7.10
C THR A 109 10.82 -6.39 8.11
N GLU A 110 9.61 -6.90 7.83
CA GLU A 110 8.94 -7.89 8.70
C GLU A 110 9.51 -9.32 8.58
N VAL A 111 10.26 -9.62 7.51
CA VAL A 111 10.85 -10.96 7.31
C VAL A 111 12.15 -11.11 8.10
N ASP A 112 12.95 -10.05 8.20
CA ASP A 112 14.23 -10.08 8.91
C ASP A 112 14.06 -10.18 10.45
N ASP A 113 13.00 -9.59 11.01
CA ASP A 113 12.69 -9.64 12.45
C ASP A 113 12.20 -11.01 12.96
N GLN A 114 11.96 -11.98 12.06
CA GLN A 114 11.57 -13.35 12.43
C GLN A 114 12.70 -14.38 12.34
N THR A 115 13.93 -13.95 12.07
CA THR A 115 15.09 -14.86 12.06
C THR A 115 15.49 -15.19 13.50
N PRO A 116 15.34 -16.43 14.01
CA PRO A 116 15.83 -16.76 15.34
C PRO A 116 17.36 -16.61 15.36
N PRO A 117 17.95 -16.14 16.48
CA PRO A 117 19.39 -16.00 16.58
C PRO A 117 20.07 -17.35 16.31
N PRO A 118 21.24 -17.37 15.65
CA PRO A 118 21.96 -18.60 15.41
C PRO A 118 22.26 -19.26 16.77
N THR A 119 21.73 -20.45 16.98
CA THR A 119 22.07 -21.30 18.13
C THR A 119 23.57 -21.54 18.09
N SER A 120 24.27 -20.95 19.06
CA SER A 120 25.67 -21.23 19.37
C SER A 120 25.80 -22.53 20.12
#